data_AF-A0A2Z6GCF0-F1
#
_entry.id   AF-A0A2Z6GCF0-F1
#
_cell.length_a   1.000
_cell.length_b   1.000
_cell.length_c   1.000
_cell.angle_alpha   90.00
_cell.angle_beta   90.00
_cell.angle_gamma   90.00
#
_symmetry.space_group_name_H-M   'P 1'
#
loop_
_entity.id
_entity.type
_entity.pdbx_description
1 polymer ?
#
loop_
_entity_poly.entity_id
_entity_poly.type
_entity_poly.pdbx_seq_one_letter_code
_entity_poly.pdbx_strand_id
1 'polypeptide(L)'
;MSETLTRNLSVESMQHRAFGKLICLKFGDEATIRLTPKEASSLSFALVAVRNGISPEREIYMSPIASDGAFEGAVNEAGMSISSGNHVIELDWDEVEALATALAQALG
;
A
#
# COMPACT_ATOMS: atom_id res chain seq x y z
N MET A 1 9.79 -15.70 -8.98
CA MET A 1 8.84 -15.04 -9.90
C MET A 1 7.65 -14.65 -9.07
N SER A 2 7.52 -13.37 -8.71
CA SER A 2 6.36 -12.86 -7.99
C SER A 2 6.04 -11.49 -8.57
N GLU A 3 5.16 -11.49 -9.55
CA GLU A 3 4.47 -10.29 -10.02
C GLU A 3 3.03 -10.72 -10.24
N THR A 4 2.19 -10.52 -9.21
CA THR A 4 0.79 -10.24 -9.46
C THR A 4 0.33 -9.27 -8.38
N LEU A 5 0.65 -7.99 -8.56
CA LEU A 5 -0.30 -6.97 -8.17
C LEU A 5 -1.32 -6.90 -9.32
N THR A 6 -2.60 -6.86 -8.96
CA THR A 6 -3.73 -6.81 -9.88
C THR A 6 -3.50 -5.74 -10.95
N ARG A 7 -4.11 -5.84 -12.14
CA ARG A 7 -3.87 -4.90 -13.27
C ARG A 7 -3.97 -3.41 -12.94
N ASN A 8 -4.58 -3.05 -11.81
CA ASN A 8 -4.84 -1.69 -11.36
C ASN A 8 -4.08 -1.31 -10.07
N LEU A 9 -3.14 -2.12 -9.58
CA LEU A 9 -2.31 -1.76 -8.43
C LEU A 9 -0.85 -2.07 -8.76
N SER A 10 0.08 -1.17 -8.44
CA SER A 10 1.51 -1.46 -8.58
C SER A 10 2.35 -0.73 -7.54
N VAL A 11 3.52 -1.29 -7.23
CA VAL A 11 4.49 -0.73 -6.29
C VAL A 11 5.83 -0.56 -7.00
N GLU A 12 6.36 0.66 -7.02
CA GLU A 12 7.63 0.98 -7.66
C GLU A 12 8.50 1.84 -6.74
N SER A 13 9.83 1.76 -6.88
CA SER A 13 10.73 2.69 -6.20
C SER A 13 11.18 3.82 -7.12
N MET A 14 11.27 5.05 -6.61
CA MET A 14 11.84 6.18 -7.34
C MET A 14 12.81 6.99 -6.47
N GLN A 15 13.71 7.73 -7.12
CA GLN A 15 14.60 8.69 -6.45
C GLN A 15 14.02 10.10 -6.56
N HIS A 16 13.66 10.69 -5.41
CA HIS A 16 13.22 12.08 -5.31
C HIS A 16 14.35 13.00 -4.82
N ARG A 17 14.38 14.25 -5.31
CA ARG A 17 15.49 15.17 -5.01
C ARG A 17 15.61 15.55 -3.53
N ALA A 18 14.49 15.73 -2.85
CA ALA A 18 14.45 16.25 -1.47
C ALA A 18 14.20 15.17 -0.43
N PHE A 19 13.42 14.14 -0.80
CA PHE A 19 13.02 13.07 0.12
C PHE A 19 13.89 11.82 -0.01
N GLY A 20 14.82 11.80 -0.96
CA GLY A 20 15.60 10.60 -1.25
C GLY A 20 14.75 9.53 -1.93
N LYS A 21 14.95 8.27 -1.56
CA LYS A 21 14.16 7.14 -2.07
C LYS A 21 12.71 7.27 -1.62
N LEU A 22 11.78 7.11 -2.56
CA LEU A 22 10.34 6.98 -2.31
C LEU A 22 9.83 5.67 -2.89
N ILE A 23 8.80 5.12 -2.26
CA ILE A 23 8.02 3.98 -2.75
C ILE A 23 6.68 4.53 -3.25
N CYS A 24 6.39 4.31 -4.51
CA CYS A 24 5.18 4.75 -5.19
C CYS A 24 4.18 3.60 -5.24
N LEU A 25 3.06 3.74 -4.54
CA LEU A 25 1.89 2.87 -4.68
C LEU A 25 0.95 3.52 -5.70
N LYS A 26 0.78 2.87 -6.86
CA LYS A 26 -0.07 3.38 -7.95
C LYS A 26 -1.39 2.64 -8.00
N PHE A 27 -2.48 3.39 -8.08
CA PHE A 27 -3.85 2.93 -8.25
C PHE A 27 -4.23 3.18 -9.72
N GLY A 28 -3.92 2.20 -10.58
CA GLY A 28 -4.01 2.32 -12.03
C GLY A 28 -3.17 3.49 -12.55
N ASP A 29 -3.69 4.18 -13.56
CA ASP A 29 -3.06 5.37 -14.14
C ASP A 29 -3.48 6.69 -13.47
N GLU A 30 -4.35 6.62 -12.45
CA GLU A 30 -5.12 7.78 -12.00
C GLU A 30 -4.66 8.36 -10.66
N ALA A 31 -4.17 7.52 -9.74
CA ALA A 31 -3.67 7.99 -8.44
C ALA A 31 -2.34 7.34 -8.05
N THR A 32 -1.51 8.11 -7.35
CA THR A 32 -0.22 7.65 -6.83
C THR A 32 -0.02 8.17 -5.43
N ILE A 33 0.18 7.24 -4.49
CA ILE A 33 0.63 7.55 -3.14
C ILE A 33 2.15 7.39 -3.10
N ARG A 34 2.84 8.42 -2.62
CA ARG A 34 4.29 8.38 -2.43
C ARG A 34 4.63 8.24 -0.95
N LEU A 35 5.32 7.16 -0.63
CA LEU A 35 5.72 6.79 0.72
C LEU A 35 7.23 6.96 0.86
N THR A 36 7.67 7.52 1.98
CA THR A 36 9.05 7.36 2.43
C THR A 36 9.31 5.88 2.76
N PRO A 37 10.58 5.43 2.86
CA PRO A 37 10.88 4.05 3.20
C PRO A 37 10.30 3.62 4.56
N LYS A 38 10.23 4.56 5.52
CA LYS A 38 9.62 4.31 6.83
C LYS A 38 8.10 4.14 6.72
N GLU A 39 7.42 4.99 5.97
CA GLU A 39 5.96 4.88 5.75
C GLU A 39 5.61 3.58 5.01
N ALA A 40 6.37 3.22 3.97
CA ALA A 40 6.16 1.97 3.25
C ALA A 40 6.40 0.73 4.13
N SER A 41 7.42 0.76 5.00
CA SER A 41 7.66 -0.30 5.98
C SER A 41 6.52 -0.39 7.00
N SER A 42 6.08 0.74 7.56
CA SER A 42 4.95 0.78 8.49
C SER A 42 3.67 0.23 7.87
N LEU A 43 3.37 0.63 6.62
CA LEU A 43 2.21 0.14 5.90
C LEU A 43 2.29 -1.37 5.62
N SER A 44 3.46 -1.87 5.18
CA SER A 44 3.68 -3.31 4.98
C SER A 44 3.41 -4.11 6.27
N PHE A 45 3.93 -3.65 7.41
CA PHE A 45 3.67 -4.32 8.69
C PHE A 45 2.20 -4.27 9.11
N ALA A 46 1.52 -3.14 8.90
CA ALA A 46 0.10 -3.02 9.22
C ALA A 46 -0.74 -4.01 8.39
N LEU A 47 -0.48 -4.11 7.08
CA LEU A 47 -1.15 -5.05 6.19
C LEU A 47 -0.94 -6.51 6.62
N VAL A 48 0.29 -6.89 6.96
CA VAL A 48 0.60 -8.24 7.48
C VAL A 48 -0.11 -8.51 8.80
N ALA A 49 -0.10 -7.54 9.71
CA ALA A 49 -0.72 -7.70 11.03
C ALA A 49 -2.23 -7.88 10.94
N VAL A 50 -2.90 -7.11 10.08
CA VAL A 50 -4.34 -7.23 9.84
C VAL A 50 -4.66 -8.56 9.15
N ARG A 51 -3.97 -8.91 8.06
CA ARG A 51 -4.19 -10.18 7.35
C ARG A 51 -4.06 -11.39 8.27
N ASN A 52 -3.04 -11.40 9.12
CA ASN A 52 -2.77 -12.53 10.00
C ASN A 52 -3.64 -12.52 11.28
N GLY A 53 -4.58 -11.58 11.42
CA GLY A 53 -5.42 -11.45 12.61
C GLY A 53 -4.64 -11.11 13.88
N ILE A 54 -3.43 -10.59 13.75
CA ILE A 54 -2.58 -10.14 14.88
C ILE A 54 -3.14 -8.84 15.45
N SER A 55 -3.65 -7.97 14.57
CA SER A 55 -4.33 -6.74 14.94
C SER A 55 -5.85 -6.92 14.82
N PRO A 56 -6.65 -6.47 15.82
CA PRO A 56 -8.11 -6.44 15.69
C PRO A 56 -8.61 -5.21 14.90
N GLU A 57 -7.72 -4.31 14.50
CA GLU A 57 -8.07 -3.10 13.77
C GLU A 57 -8.72 -3.43 12.42
N ARG A 58 -9.76 -2.66 12.09
CA ARG A 58 -10.51 -2.82 10.84
C ARG A 58 -10.24 -1.73 9.83
N GLU A 59 -9.42 -0.75 10.20
CA GLU A 59 -9.09 0.39 9.35
C GLU A 59 -7.60 0.69 9.44
N ILE A 60 -7.00 1.04 8.30
CA ILE A 60 -5.64 1.56 8.21
C ILE A 60 -5.73 2.91 7.53
N TYR A 61 -5.34 3.96 8.24
CA TYR A 61 -5.22 5.31 7.67
C TYR A 61 -3.77 5.76 7.70
N MET A 62 -3.29 6.33 6.59
CA MET A 62 -1.99 6.98 6.52
C MET A 62 -2.06 8.21 5.62
N SER A 63 -1.56 9.33 6.11
CA SER A 63 -1.36 10.55 5.33
C SER A 63 0.15 10.76 5.12
N PRO A 64 0.72 10.31 3.99
CA PRO A 64 2.17 10.31 3.79
C PRO A 64 2.71 11.71 3.51
N ILE A 65 3.89 12.02 4.05
CA ILE A 65 4.46 13.37 3.95
C ILE A 65 4.89 13.75 2.51
N ALA A 66 5.17 12.74 1.67
CA ALA A 66 5.62 12.94 0.29
C ALA A 66 4.47 12.86 -0.74
N SER A 67 3.22 12.76 -0.28
CA SER A 67 2.03 12.52 -1.10
C SER A 67 0.99 13.61 -0.89
N ASP A 68 0.26 13.95 -1.96
CA ASP A 68 -0.91 14.84 -1.89
C ASP A 68 -2.20 14.08 -1.54
N GLY A 69 -2.15 12.74 -1.56
CA GLY A 69 -3.25 11.84 -1.21
C GLY A 69 -2.93 10.94 -0.02
N ALA A 70 -3.97 10.53 0.70
CA ALA A 70 -3.92 9.57 1.79
C ALA A 70 -4.09 8.13 1.28
N PHE A 71 -3.60 7.18 2.07
CA PHE A 71 -3.96 5.77 2.00
C PHE A 71 -5.04 5.51 3.04
N GLU A 72 -6.13 4.90 2.60
CA GLU A 72 -7.21 4.45 3.47
C GLU A 72 -7.47 2.97 3.15
N GLY A 73 -7.51 2.13 4.16
CA GLY A 73 -7.78 0.70 4.04
C GLY A 73 -8.89 0.30 4.99
N ALA A 74 -9.90 -0.42 4.52
CA ALA A 74 -10.98 -0.94 5.35
C ALA A 74 -11.12 -2.46 5.18
N VAL A 75 -11.04 -3.17 6.30
CA VAL A 75 -11.07 -4.63 6.36
C VAL A 75 -12.49 -5.14 6.26
N ASN A 76 -12.67 -6.16 5.43
CA ASN A 76 -13.91 -6.91 5.31
C ASN A 76 -13.66 -8.42 5.43
N GLU A 77 -14.69 -9.25 5.32
CA GLU A 77 -14.54 -10.70 5.48
C GLU A 77 -13.70 -11.35 4.36
N ALA A 78 -13.73 -10.78 3.16
CA ALA A 78 -13.06 -11.31 1.98
C ALA A 78 -11.64 -10.77 1.78
N GLY A 79 -11.26 -9.69 2.49
CA GLY A 79 -10.01 -9.00 2.27
C GLY A 79 -10.04 -7.57 2.80
N MET A 80 -9.66 -6.62 1.94
CA MET A 80 -9.58 -5.21 2.30
C MET A 80 -9.91 -4.33 1.09
N SER A 81 -10.74 -3.31 1.29
CA SER A 81 -10.83 -2.21 0.34
C SER A 81 -9.70 -1.23 0.62
N ILE A 82 -9.02 -0.76 -0.42
CA ILE A 82 -8.03 0.32 -0.34
C ILE A 82 -8.47 1.49 -1.19
N SER A 83 -8.21 2.70 -0.72
CA SER A 83 -8.52 3.90 -1.48
C SER A 83 -7.49 5.00 -1.33
N SER A 84 -7.52 5.88 -2.33
CA SER A 84 -6.85 7.17 -2.31
C SER A 84 -7.73 8.19 -3.04
N GLY A 85 -8.31 9.12 -2.30
CA GLY A 85 -9.32 10.04 -2.86
C GLY A 85 -10.53 9.27 -3.40
N ASN A 86 -10.84 9.45 -4.69
CA ASN A 86 -12.00 8.81 -5.33
C ASN A 86 -11.70 7.43 -5.92
N HIS A 87 -10.46 6.94 -5.81
CA HIS A 87 -10.06 5.65 -6.36
C HIS A 87 -10.16 4.59 -5.28
N VAL A 88 -10.94 3.56 -5.52
CA VAL A 88 -11.14 2.43 -4.61
C VAL A 88 -10.81 1.13 -5.35
N ILE A 89 -10.04 0.26 -4.69
CA ILE A 89 -9.69 -1.07 -5.17
C ILE A 89 -10.03 -2.06 -4.07
N GLU A 90 -10.76 -3.11 -4.42
CA GLU A 90 -10.99 -4.26 -3.55
C GLU A 90 -9.87 -5.26 -3.73
N LEU A 91 -9.27 -5.70 -2.63
CA LEU A 91 -8.24 -6.73 -2.59
C LEU A 91 -8.74 -7.93 -1.80
N ASP A 92 -8.53 -9.13 -2.31
CA ASP A 92 -8.63 -10.33 -1.50
C ASP A 92 -7.42 -10.49 -0.55
N TRP A 93 -7.47 -11.47 0.35
CA TRP A 93 -6.38 -11.68 1.33
C TRP A 93 -5.03 -12.07 0.73
N ASP A 94 -5.00 -12.68 -0.45
CA ASP A 94 -3.75 -13.01 -1.15
C ASP A 94 -3.15 -11.76 -1.80
N GLU A 95 -3.99 -10.90 -2.36
CA GLU A 95 -3.60 -9.59 -2.89
C GLU A 95 -3.12 -8.63 -1.80
N VAL A 96 -3.72 -8.68 -0.59
CA VAL A 96 -3.23 -7.93 0.59
C VAL A 96 -1.82 -8.38 0.99
N GLU A 97 -1.53 -9.69 0.98
CA GLU A 97 -0.16 -10.19 1.22
C GLU A 97 0.80 -9.77 0.11
N ALA A 98 0.36 -9.87 -1.15
CA ALA A 98 1.16 -9.47 -2.29
C ALA A 98 1.53 -7.98 -2.21
N LEU A 99 0.58 -7.12 -1.83
CA LEU A 99 0.83 -5.70 -1.59
C LEU A 99 1.82 -5.48 -0.44
N ALA A 100 1.63 -6.13 0.70
CA ALA A 100 2.53 -6.00 1.83
C ALA A 100 3.96 -6.44 1.49
N THR A 101 4.09 -7.52 0.72
CA THR A 101 5.36 -8.07 0.25
C THR A 101 6.01 -7.13 -0.76
N ALA A 102 5.25 -6.60 -1.72
CA ALA A 102 5.77 -5.68 -2.73
C ALA A 102 6.28 -4.37 -2.10
N LEU A 103 5.57 -3.83 -1.11
CA LEU A 103 6.02 -2.68 -0.33
C LEU A 103 7.35 -2.97 0.36
N ALA A 104 7.49 -4.13 1.01
CA ALA A 104 8.72 -4.55 1.67
C ALA A 104 9.88 -4.73 0.67
N GLN A 105 9.65 -5.40 -0.46
CA GLN A 105 10.66 -5.61 -1.50
C GLN A 105 11.13 -4.31 -2.15
N ALA A 106 10.23 -3.34 -2.32
CA ALA A 106 10.58 -2.05 -2.89
C ALA A 106 11.54 -1.23 -2.00
N LEU A 107 11.69 -1.58 -0.71
CA LEU A 107 12.63 -0.93 0.21
C LEU A 107 14.11 -1.23 -0.11
N GLY A 108 14.41 -2.32 -0.82
CA GLY A 108 15.77 -2.73 -1.18
C GLY A 108 16.26 -3.92 -0.38
#